data_AF-A0A6J8CCM0-F1
#
_entry.id   AF-A0A6J8CCM0-F1
#
_cell.length_a   1.000
_cell.length_b   1.000
_cell.length_c   1.000
_cell.angle_alpha   90.00
_cell.angle_beta   90.00
_cell.angle_gamma   90.00
#
_symmetry.space_group_name_H-M   'P 1'
#
loop_
_entity.id
_entity.type
_entity.pdbx_description
1 polymer ?
#
loop_
_entity_poly.entity_id
_entity_poly.type
_entity_poly.pdbx_seq_one_letter_code
_entity_poly.pdbx_strand_id
1 'polypeptide(L)'
;MRLCRTLIYITSTEARFLTRNCFSIKDGSTALHIAASRGYTEIVHLLIDNGIEINFQNKDGSTALHSAAGTGNTDIVHLLIDNGIEINFQNKDGSTALHSAASTGNTEIVHLLIDNGIEINCQNKDGSTALHSAASTGNTEIVHLLIDNGIEINFQNKVSCTFKI
;
A
#
# COMPACT_ATOMS: atom_id res chain seq x y z
N MET A 1 -42.20 28.16 -15.02
CA MET A 1 -42.04 26.79 -14.45
C MET A 1 -41.02 25.98 -15.25
N ARG A 2 -39.71 26.23 -15.10
CA ARG A 2 -38.65 25.40 -15.70
C ARG A 2 -37.39 25.46 -14.83
N LEU A 3 -37.39 24.70 -13.73
CA LEU A 3 -36.20 24.45 -12.90
C LEU A 3 -36.24 23.02 -12.33
N CYS A 4 -36.37 21.99 -13.19
CA CYS A 4 -36.46 20.61 -12.68
C CYS A 4 -35.75 19.53 -13.54
N ARG A 5 -34.66 19.88 -14.25
CA ARG A 5 -33.85 18.85 -14.93
C ARG A 5 -32.36 18.88 -14.62
N THR A 6 -31.82 19.99 -14.11
CA THR A 6 -30.38 20.12 -13.84
C THR A 6 -29.99 19.71 -12.42
N LEU A 7 -30.85 19.92 -11.42
CA LEU A 7 -30.57 19.61 -10.00
C LEU A 7 -30.55 18.10 -9.68
N ILE A 8 -31.20 17.25 -10.49
CA ILE A 8 -31.18 15.78 -10.32
C ILE A 8 -29.85 15.19 -10.82
N TYR A 9 -29.16 15.85 -11.75
CA TYR A 9 -27.91 15.35 -12.32
C TYR A 9 -26.69 15.54 -11.40
N ILE A 10 -26.73 16.58 -10.55
CA ILE A 10 -25.61 16.92 -9.66
C ILE A 10 -25.56 15.96 -8.46
N THR A 11 -26.71 15.61 -7.87
CA THR A 11 -26.78 14.65 -6.76
C THR A 11 -26.50 13.20 -7.18
N SER A 12 -26.75 12.82 -8.44
CA SER A 12 -26.48 11.48 -8.96
C SER A 12 -25.00 11.17 -9.15
N THR A 13 -24.15 12.18 -9.35
CA THR A 13 -22.71 11.98 -9.62
C THR A 13 -21.93 11.85 -8.32
N GLU A 14 -22.24 12.70 -7.32
CA GLU A 14 -21.68 12.61 -5.96
C GLU A 14 -22.18 11.36 -5.22
N ALA A 15 -23.46 10.98 -5.37
CA ALA A 15 -23.98 9.73 -4.80
C ALA A 15 -23.36 8.48 -5.45
N ARG A 16 -22.98 8.54 -6.74
CA ARG A 16 -22.21 7.47 -7.42
C ARG A 16 -20.78 7.37 -6.90
N PHE A 17 -20.18 8.49 -6.47
CA PHE A 17 -18.86 8.51 -5.86
C PHE A 17 -18.86 7.82 -4.49
N LEU A 18 -19.90 8.07 -3.68
CA LEU A 18 -20.06 7.46 -2.35
C LEU A 18 -20.45 5.98 -2.38
N THR A 19 -21.12 5.51 -3.44
CA THR A 19 -21.56 4.09 -3.56
C THR A 19 -20.48 3.14 -4.08
N ARG A 20 -19.41 3.64 -4.71
CA ARG A 20 -18.27 2.82 -5.15
C ARG A 20 -17.30 2.45 -4.03
N ASN A 21 -17.23 3.28 -2.99
CA ASN A 21 -16.35 3.07 -1.85
C ASN A 21 -17.18 2.57 -0.66
N CYS A 22 -17.55 1.29 -0.64
CA CYS A 22 -18.16 0.68 0.54
C CYS A 22 -17.16 0.74 1.72
N PHE A 23 -17.35 1.69 2.63
CA PHE A 23 -16.48 1.91 3.78
C PHE A 23 -16.84 0.98 4.95
N SER A 24 -15.83 0.33 5.54
CA SER A 24 -15.91 -0.19 6.90
C SER A 24 -15.80 0.96 7.89
N ILE A 25 -16.83 1.11 8.73
CA ILE A 25 -17.07 2.32 9.55
C ILE A 25 -16.00 2.53 10.63
N LYS A 26 -15.29 1.47 11.04
CA LYS A 26 -14.28 1.54 12.10
C LYS A 26 -12.96 2.16 11.63
N ASP A 27 -12.44 1.72 10.49
CA ASP A 27 -11.07 2.08 10.07
C ASP A 27 -11.03 2.87 8.75
N GLY A 28 -12.18 3.17 8.15
CA GLY A 28 -12.26 3.84 6.84
C GLY A 28 -11.74 3.00 5.68
N SER A 29 -11.47 1.72 5.91
CA SER A 29 -11.06 0.75 4.89
C SER A 29 -12.19 0.53 3.88
N THR A 30 -11.88 0.60 2.60
CA THR A 30 -12.81 0.25 1.52
C THR A 30 -12.90 -1.26 1.34
N ALA A 31 -13.87 -1.73 0.55
CA ALA A 31 -13.95 -3.14 0.13
C ALA A 31 -12.63 -3.64 -0.48
N LEU A 32 -11.90 -2.80 -1.22
CA LEU A 32 -10.60 -3.15 -1.82
C LEU A 32 -9.54 -3.45 -0.75
N HIS A 33 -9.47 -2.66 0.32
CA HIS A 33 -8.54 -2.92 1.43
C HIS A 33 -8.80 -4.27 2.08
N ILE A 34 -10.08 -4.58 2.32
CA ILE A 34 -10.48 -5.84 2.96
C ILE A 34 -10.17 -7.01 2.03
N ALA A 35 -10.54 -6.92 0.75
CA ALA A 35 -10.25 -7.97 -0.22
C ALA A 35 -8.74 -8.20 -0.39
N ALA A 36 -7.95 -7.12 -0.45
CA ALA A 36 -6.49 -7.17 -0.53
C ALA A 36 -5.84 -7.79 0.70
N SER A 37 -6.30 -7.42 1.91
CA SER A 37 -5.83 -8.02 3.17
C SER A 37 -6.21 -9.49 3.31
N ARG A 38 -7.35 -9.91 2.74
CA ARG A 38 -7.86 -11.28 2.85
C ARG A 38 -7.38 -12.21 1.74
N GLY A 39 -6.70 -11.70 0.72
CA GLY A 39 -6.25 -12.52 -0.42
C GLY A 39 -7.36 -12.87 -1.40
N TYR A 40 -8.48 -12.12 -1.42
CA TYR A 40 -9.62 -12.41 -2.30
C TYR A 40 -9.41 -11.82 -3.70
N THR A 41 -8.51 -12.43 -4.48
CA THR A 41 -8.09 -11.99 -5.83
C THR A 41 -9.27 -11.72 -6.77
N GLU A 42 -10.25 -12.63 -6.84
CA GLU A 42 -11.42 -12.47 -7.72
C GLU A 42 -12.30 -11.27 -7.33
N ILE A 43 -12.42 -11.00 -6.03
CA ILE A 43 -13.13 -9.81 -5.54
C ILE A 43 -12.35 -8.54 -5.87
N VAL A 44 -11.02 -8.57 -5.76
CA VAL A 44 -10.17 -7.44 -6.19
C VAL A 44 -10.39 -7.13 -7.67
N HIS A 45 -10.36 -8.14 -8.55
CA HIS A 45 -10.66 -7.97 -9.97
C HIS A 45 -12.02 -7.30 -10.19
N LEU A 46 -13.08 -7.86 -9.60
CA LEU A 46 -14.43 -7.31 -9.75
C LEU A 46 -14.53 -5.86 -9.28
N LEU A 47 -13.87 -5.50 -8.18
CA LEU A 47 -13.89 -4.14 -7.65
C LEU A 47 -13.21 -3.15 -8.60
N ILE A 48 -12.07 -3.54 -9.19
CA ILE A 48 -11.34 -2.72 -10.14
C ILE A 48 -12.11 -2.56 -11.45
N ASP A 49 -12.68 -3.63 -11.99
CA ASP A 49 -13.50 -3.59 -13.21
C ASP A 49 -14.72 -2.67 -13.06
N ASN A 50 -15.23 -2.51 -11.84
CA ASN A 50 -16.35 -1.61 -11.53
C ASN A 50 -15.91 -0.14 -11.31
N GLY A 51 -14.62 0.16 -11.47
CA GLY A 51 -14.06 1.50 -11.40
C GLY A 51 -13.99 2.05 -9.98
N ILE A 52 -13.58 1.23 -9.01
CA ILE A 52 -13.25 1.70 -7.66
C ILE A 52 -12.03 2.63 -7.68
N GLU A 53 -11.96 3.54 -6.71
CA GLU A 53 -10.77 4.38 -6.51
C GLU A 53 -9.64 3.53 -5.89
N ILE A 54 -8.70 3.07 -6.72
CA ILE A 54 -7.61 2.16 -6.33
C ILE A 54 -6.62 2.79 -5.33
N ASN A 55 -6.44 4.12 -5.44
CA ASN A 55 -5.51 4.92 -4.65
C ASN A 55 -6.09 5.42 -3.32
N PHE A 56 -7.30 4.98 -2.96
CA PHE A 56 -7.94 5.42 -1.73
C PHE A 56 -7.10 5.02 -0.51
N GLN A 57 -6.91 5.96 0.41
CA GLN A 57 -6.22 5.74 1.68
C GLN A 57 -7.23 5.58 2.83
N ASN A 58 -7.09 4.53 3.64
CA ASN A 58 -7.90 4.35 4.84
C ASN A 58 -7.55 5.40 5.93
N LYS A 59 -8.17 5.30 7.12
CA LYS A 59 -7.89 6.24 8.22
C LYS A 59 -6.44 6.24 8.67
N ASP A 60 -5.66 5.21 8.38
CA ASP A 60 -4.25 5.12 8.71
C ASP A 60 -3.34 5.60 7.57
N GLY A 61 -3.90 6.16 6.51
CA GLY A 61 -3.15 6.55 5.31
C GLY A 61 -2.71 5.36 4.46
N SER A 62 -3.12 4.14 4.80
CA SER A 62 -2.72 2.93 4.10
C SER A 62 -3.62 2.70 2.89
N THR A 63 -3.03 2.26 1.79
CA THR A 63 -3.74 1.86 0.56
C THR A 63 -3.99 0.34 0.54
N ALA A 64 -4.72 -0.14 -0.47
CA ALA A 64 -4.87 -1.56 -0.72
C ALA A 64 -3.52 -2.27 -0.95
N LEU A 65 -2.54 -1.59 -1.56
CA LEU A 65 -1.20 -2.14 -1.77
C LEU A 65 -0.44 -2.37 -0.46
N HIS A 66 -0.56 -1.47 0.53
CA HIS A 66 -0.02 -1.71 1.87
C HIS A 66 -0.63 -2.96 2.50
N SER A 67 -1.95 -3.15 2.32
CA SER A 67 -2.68 -4.30 2.86
C SER A 67 -2.25 -5.61 2.19
N ALA A 68 -2.09 -5.62 0.87
CA ALA A 68 -1.63 -6.79 0.11
C ALA A 68 -0.17 -7.13 0.43
N ALA A 69 0.73 -6.13 0.44
CA ALA A 69 2.14 -6.31 0.77
C ALA A 69 2.35 -6.76 2.23
N GLY A 70 1.54 -6.25 3.16
CA GLY A 70 1.56 -6.65 4.58
C GLY A 70 0.97 -8.04 4.86
N THR A 71 0.31 -8.66 3.89
CA THR A 71 -0.27 -10.01 4.01
C THR A 71 0.39 -11.04 3.11
N GLY A 72 1.28 -10.61 2.21
CA GLY A 72 2.02 -11.50 1.32
C GLY A 72 1.26 -11.96 0.08
N ASN A 73 0.17 -11.28 -0.29
CA ASN A 73 -0.65 -11.65 -1.44
C ASN A 73 -0.03 -11.11 -2.74
N THR A 74 0.93 -11.85 -3.32
CA THR A 74 1.66 -11.49 -4.55
C THR A 74 0.74 -11.22 -5.74
N ASP A 75 -0.25 -12.10 -5.97
CA ASP A 75 -1.22 -11.95 -7.07
C ASP A 75 -1.97 -10.62 -7.01
N ILE A 76 -2.36 -10.19 -5.80
CA ILE A 76 -3.08 -8.93 -5.60
C ILE A 76 -2.15 -7.74 -5.80
N VAL A 77 -0.89 -7.84 -5.37
CA VAL A 77 0.11 -6.79 -5.61
C VAL A 77 0.30 -6.58 -7.12
N HIS A 78 0.49 -7.66 -7.88
CA HIS A 78 0.57 -7.62 -9.34
C HIS A 78 -0.65 -6.91 -9.95
N LEU A 79 -1.84 -7.37 -9.60
CA LEU A 79 -3.09 -6.86 -10.11
C LEU A 79 -3.24 -5.35 -9.82
N LEU A 80 -2.89 -4.90 -8.62
CA LEU A 80 -2.95 -3.49 -8.25
C LEU A 80 -1.96 -2.63 -9.04
N ILE A 81 -0.74 -3.12 -9.25
CA ILE A 81 0.30 -2.43 -10.04
C ILE A 81 -0.11 -2.33 -11.50
N ASP A 82 -0.59 -3.42 -12.10
CA ASP A 82 -1.05 -3.47 -13.49
C ASP A 82 -2.22 -2.50 -13.76
N ASN A 83 -3.00 -2.17 -12.72
CA ASN A 83 -4.10 -1.21 -12.78
C ASN A 83 -3.72 0.21 -12.35
N GLY A 84 -2.41 0.52 -12.30
CA GLY A 84 -1.91 1.87 -12.12
C GLY A 84 -2.08 2.42 -10.70
N ILE A 85 -1.98 1.58 -9.68
CA ILE A 85 -1.89 2.06 -8.31
C ILE A 85 -0.60 2.87 -8.12
N GLU A 86 -0.69 3.97 -7.38
CA GLU A 86 0.48 4.74 -6.97
C GLU A 86 1.24 3.97 -5.87
N ILE A 87 2.46 3.54 -6.19
CA ILE A 87 3.26 2.65 -5.35
C ILE A 87 4.00 3.37 -4.22
N ASN A 88 4.22 4.68 -4.37
CA ASN A 88 5.04 5.49 -3.45
C ASN A 88 4.24 6.13 -2.31
N PHE A 89 2.97 5.76 -2.14
CA PHE A 89 2.19 6.25 -1.01
C PHE A 89 2.83 5.84 0.32
N GLN A 90 2.90 6.80 1.23
CA GLN A 90 3.26 6.58 2.61
C GLN A 90 2.00 6.60 3.48
N ASN A 91 1.89 5.62 4.37
CA ASN A 91 0.88 5.65 5.39
C ASN A 91 1.18 6.72 6.44
N LYS A 92 0.30 6.87 7.44
CA LYS A 92 0.48 7.85 8.51
C LYS A 92 1.77 7.67 9.29
N ASP A 93 2.38 6.49 9.32
CA ASP A 93 3.66 6.25 9.97
C ASP A 93 4.86 6.53 9.07
N GLY A 94 4.64 7.03 7.85
CA GLY A 94 5.69 7.22 6.84
C GLY A 94 6.13 5.91 6.19
N SER A 95 5.44 4.80 6.45
CA SER A 95 5.80 3.50 5.89
C SER A 95 5.18 3.34 4.50
N THR A 96 5.98 2.86 3.55
CA THR A 96 5.54 2.49 2.20
C THR A 96 5.16 1.01 2.12
N ALA A 97 4.57 0.58 1.01
CA ALA A 97 4.33 -0.84 0.75
C ALA A 97 5.61 -1.70 0.81
N LEU A 98 6.78 -1.13 0.48
CA LEU A 98 8.07 -1.80 0.59
C LEU A 98 8.42 -2.16 2.04
N HIS A 99 8.10 -1.30 3.01
CA HIS A 99 8.29 -1.60 4.43
C HIS A 99 7.43 -2.79 4.85
N SER A 100 6.17 -2.83 4.39
CA SER A 100 5.26 -3.94 4.67
C SER A 100 5.73 -5.25 4.03
N ALA A 101 6.21 -5.21 2.77
CA ALA A 101 6.76 -6.38 2.09
C ALA A 101 8.04 -6.92 2.75
N ALA A 102 8.96 -6.02 3.12
CA ALA A 102 10.18 -6.38 3.82
C ALA A 102 9.92 -6.94 5.24
N SER A 103 8.89 -6.43 5.92
CA SER A 103 8.46 -6.93 7.23
C SER A 103 7.76 -8.29 7.16
N THR A 104 7.14 -8.64 6.04
CA THR A 104 6.51 -9.95 5.85
C THR A 104 7.48 -11.00 5.32
N GLY A 105 8.60 -10.58 4.74
CA GLY A 105 9.61 -11.49 4.19
C GLY A 105 9.29 -12.01 2.79
N ASN A 106 8.33 -11.39 2.09
CA ASN A 106 7.95 -11.82 0.75
C ASN A 106 8.89 -11.22 -0.30
N THR A 107 9.92 -11.97 -0.70
CA THR A 107 10.94 -11.57 -1.68
C THR A 107 10.34 -11.19 -3.04
N GLU A 108 9.33 -11.94 -3.50
CA GLU A 108 8.64 -11.68 -4.77
C GLU A 108 7.96 -10.30 -4.78
N ILE A 109 7.25 -9.94 -3.70
CA ILE A 109 6.63 -8.61 -3.59
C ILE A 109 7.68 -7.50 -3.60
N VAL A 110 8.81 -7.72 -2.92
CA VAL A 110 9.92 -6.75 -2.92
C VAL A 110 10.49 -6.56 -4.33
N HIS A 111 10.73 -7.65 -5.06
CA HIS A 111 11.16 -7.60 -6.46
C HIS A 111 10.17 -6.78 -7.31
N LEU A 112 8.87 -7.10 -7.22
CA LEU A 112 7.85 -6.43 -8.01
C LEU A 112 7.77 -4.92 -7.75
N LEU A 113 7.86 -4.52 -6.48
CA LEU A 113 7.82 -3.11 -6.13
C LEU A 113 9.05 -2.36 -6.67
N ILE A 114 10.23 -2.98 -6.63
CA ILE A 114 11.47 -2.38 -7.13
C ILE A 114 11.47 -2.29 -8.66
N ASP A 115 11.03 -3.34 -9.35
CA ASP A 115 10.91 -3.36 -10.81
C ASP A 115 9.94 -2.28 -11.34
N ASN A 116 8.96 -1.90 -10.51
CA ASN A 116 8.00 -0.84 -10.83
C ASN A 116 8.42 0.56 -10.34
N GLY A 117 9.64 0.71 -9.83
CA GLY A 117 10.22 2.02 -9.50
C GLY A 117 9.79 2.60 -8.15
N ILE A 118 9.56 1.75 -7.15
CA ILE A 118 9.30 2.23 -5.79
C ILE A 118 10.53 2.98 -5.23
N GLU A 119 10.29 4.03 -4.46
CA GLU A 119 11.34 4.73 -3.73
C GLU A 119 11.88 3.85 -2.58
N ILE A 120 13.06 3.27 -2.81
CA ILE A 120 13.73 2.31 -1.92
C ILE A 120 14.27 2.95 -0.62
N ASN A 121 14.64 4.24 -0.70
CA ASN A 121 15.28 4.98 0.38
C ASN A 121 14.28 5.73 1.29
N CYS A 122 12.97 5.49 1.16
CA CYS A 122 12.00 6.11 2.05
C CYS A 122 12.24 5.71 3.51
N GLN A 123 12.19 6.71 4.39
CA GLN A 123 12.24 6.50 5.83
C GLN A 123 10.86 6.71 6.44
N ASN A 124 10.46 5.80 7.31
CA ASN A 124 9.30 6.00 8.16
C ASN A 124 9.59 7.05 9.27
N LYS A 125 8.59 7.39 10.08
CA LYS A 125 8.71 8.40 11.15
C LYS A 125 9.81 8.08 12.19
N ASP A 126 10.17 6.81 12.32
CA ASP A 126 11.24 6.34 13.22
C ASP A 126 12.63 6.38 12.57
N GLY A 127 12.73 6.84 11.33
CA GLY A 127 13.96 6.80 10.54
C GLY A 127 14.31 5.40 10.04
N SER A 128 13.39 4.44 10.15
CA SER A 128 13.59 3.09 9.66
C SER A 128 13.28 3.03 8.17
N THR A 129 14.09 2.29 7.45
CA THR A 129 13.90 1.97 6.02
C THR A 129 13.44 0.53 5.84
N ALA A 130 13.06 0.15 4.63
CA ALA A 130 12.77 -1.25 4.30
C ALA A 130 13.94 -2.20 4.64
N LEU A 131 15.19 -1.73 4.57
CA LEU A 131 16.36 -2.51 4.99
C LEU A 131 16.31 -2.87 6.48
N HIS A 132 15.87 -1.95 7.34
CA HIS A 132 15.73 -2.21 8.77
C HIS A 132 14.65 -3.28 9.03
N SER A 133 13.54 -3.23 8.30
CA SER A 133 12.48 -4.25 8.36
C SER A 133 12.98 -5.62 7.88
N ALA A 134 13.72 -5.67 6.77
CA ALA A 134 14.32 -6.91 6.24
C ALA A 134 15.35 -7.51 7.20
N ALA A 135 16.19 -6.66 7.82
CA ALA A 135 17.16 -7.09 8.82
C ALA A 135 16.47 -7.63 10.08
N SER A 136 15.38 -7.00 10.54
CA SER A 136 14.61 -7.47 11.69
C SER A 136 13.93 -8.82 11.45
N THR A 137 13.59 -9.16 10.19
CA THR A 137 12.99 -10.44 9.84
C THR A 137 14.03 -11.53 9.55
N GLY A 138 15.31 -11.15 9.40
CA GLY A 138 16.40 -12.08 9.11
C GLY A 138 16.42 -12.58 7.66
N ASN A 139 15.66 -11.95 6.75
CA ASN A 139 15.56 -12.36 5.36
C ASN A 139 16.75 -11.82 4.55
N THR A 140 17.82 -12.62 4.47
CA THR A 140 19.06 -12.27 3.78
C THR A 140 18.86 -11.97 2.29
N GLU A 141 17.93 -12.65 1.64
CA GLU A 141 17.61 -12.45 0.22
C GLU A 141 17.08 -11.04 -0.04
N ILE A 142 16.12 -10.57 0.77
CA ILE A 142 15.59 -9.20 0.68
C ILE A 142 16.69 -8.17 0.95
N VAL A 143 17.57 -8.44 1.92
CA VAL A 143 18.70 -7.57 2.23
C VAL A 143 19.64 -7.44 1.03
N HIS A 144 20.01 -8.56 0.40
CA HIS A 144 20.84 -8.54 -0.81
C HIS A 144 20.17 -7.78 -1.95
N LEU A 145 18.90 -8.06 -2.20
CA LEU A 145 18.10 -7.41 -3.24
C LEU A 145 18.07 -5.88 -3.06
N LEU A 146 17.82 -5.39 -1.84
CA LEU A 146 17.80 -3.97 -1.55
C LEU A 146 19.18 -3.32 -1.73
N ILE A 147 20.26 -4.00 -1.32
CA ILE A 147 21.63 -3.52 -1.50
C ILE A 147 22.00 -3.43 -2.98
N ASP A 148 21.66 -4.46 -3.75
CA ASP A 148 21.95 -4.52 -5.19
C ASP A 148 21.22 -3.43 -5.97
N ASN A 149 20.07 -2.96 -5.45
CA ASN A 149 19.30 -1.87 -6.03
C ASN A 149 19.66 -0.49 -5.45
N GLY A 150 20.74 -0.38 -4.66
CA GLY A 150 21.29 0.91 -4.24
C GLY A 150 20.60 1.54 -3.03
N ILE A 151 20.03 0.74 -2.13
CA ILE A 151 19.56 1.26 -0.84
C ILE A 151 20.75 1.84 -0.04
N GLU A 152 20.57 3.00 0.60
CA GLU A 152 21.60 3.53 1.48
C GLU A 152 21.61 2.74 2.80
N ILE A 153 22.74 2.08 3.07
CA ILE A 153 22.92 1.21 4.24
C ILE A 153 23.17 1.98 5.55
N ASN A 154 23.48 3.28 5.47
CA ASN A 154 23.93 4.08 6.61
C ASN A 154 22.81 4.84 7.33
N PHE A 155 21.55 4.60 6.96
CA PHE A 155 20.43 5.22 7.67
C PHE A 155 20.39 4.75 9.11
N GLN A 156 20.35 5.70 10.05
CA GLN A 156 20.19 5.42 11.47
C GLN A 156 18.71 5.53 11.83
N ASN A 157 18.10 4.42 12.26
CA ASN A 157 16.80 4.50 12.92
C ASN A 157 16.97 5.07 14.34
N LYS A 158 15.92 5.72 14.85
CA LYS A 158 15.91 6.31 16.20
C LYS A 158 16.04 5.27 17.31
N VAL A 159 15.76 3.99 17.02
CA VAL A 159 15.76 2.88 17.98
C VAL A 159 17.17 2.38 18.28
N SER A 160 18.11 2.53 17.34
CA SER A 160 19.51 2.08 17.45
C SER A 160 20.30 2.77 18.56
N CYS A 161 19.82 3.89 19.11
CA CYS A 161 20.45 4.57 20.25
C CYS A 161 20.27 3.85 21.60
N THR A 162 19.60 2.68 21.65
CA THR A 162 19.37 1.95 22.91
C THR A 162 20.34 0.78 23.14
N PHE A 163 21.22 0.45 22.18
CA PHE A 163 22.38 -0.42 22.42
C PHE A 163 23.59 0.43 22.84
N LYS A 164 23.51 1.02 24.04
CA LYS A 164 24.73 1.45 24.74
C LYS A 164 25.29 0.22 25.46
N ILE A 165 26.41 -0.28 24.93
CA ILE A 165 27.38 -1.15 25.60
C ILE A 165 27.76 -0.58 26.98
#